data_AF-A0A6P0ULZ3-F1
#
_entry.id   AF-A0A6P0ULZ3-F1
#
_cell.length_a   1.000
_cell.length_b   1.000
_cell.length_c   1.000
_cell.angle_alpha   90.00
_cell.angle_beta   90.00
_cell.angle_gamma   90.00
#
_symmetry.space_group_name_H-M   'P 1'
#
loop_
_entity.id
_entity.type
_entity.pdbx_description
1 polymer ?
#
loop_
_entity_poly.entity_id
_entity_poly.type
_entity_poly.pdbx_seq_one_letter_code
_entity_poly.pdbx_strand_id
1 'polypeptide(L)'
;MMKKTQEQCYKCGDTSKNQLEELYGYTICNSCKSRLGLFLDPTIEKHVLSFRETKREDPTKPTYKEEVAFRLDCLDKDYISKKIKLLHIQDRINNLS
;
A
#
# COMPACT_ATOMS: atom_id res chain seq x y z
N MET A 1 -19.91 5.23 0.86
CA MET A 1 -19.41 4.61 2.11
C MET A 1 -18.45 5.59 2.78
N MET A 2 -18.82 6.16 3.93
CA MET A 2 -17.94 7.05 4.69
C MET A 2 -16.88 6.20 5.38
N LYS A 3 -15.60 6.33 4.98
CA LYS A 3 -14.48 5.66 5.65
C LYS A 3 -14.37 6.27 7.05
N LYS A 4 -14.52 5.47 8.11
CA LYS A 4 -14.19 5.89 9.48
C LYS A 4 -12.73 6.33 9.48
N THR A 5 -12.47 7.60 9.72
CA THR A 5 -11.13 8.11 10.01
C THR A 5 -10.64 7.33 11.23
N GLN A 6 -9.68 6.42 11.05
CA GLN A 6 -9.10 5.70 12.18
C GLN A 6 -8.41 6.74 13.06
N GLU A 7 -8.75 6.80 14.35
CA GLU A 7 -8.16 7.78 15.29
C GLU A 7 -6.75 7.37 15.78
N GLN A 8 -6.10 6.45 15.07
CA GLN A 8 -4.78 5.94 15.43
C GLN A 8 -3.92 5.66 14.21
N CYS A 9 -2.60 5.81 14.34
CA CYS A 9 -1.64 5.45 13.33
C CYS A 9 -1.71 3.95 13.01
N TYR A 10 -1.93 3.58 11.75
CA TYR A 10 -2.08 2.18 11.33
C TYR A 10 -0.86 1.31 11.66
N LYS A 11 0.33 1.92 11.75
CA LYS A 11 1.61 1.21 11.92
C LYS A 11 2.03 1.04 13.37
N CYS A 12 1.87 2.08 14.20
CA CYS A 12 2.36 2.07 15.59
C CYS A 12 1.27 2.24 16.64
N GLY A 13 0.01 2.48 16.24
CA GLY A 13 -1.12 2.65 17.15
C GLY A 13 -1.17 3.98 17.91
N ASP A 14 -0.30 4.96 17.60
CA ASP A 14 -0.32 6.26 18.27
C ASP A 14 -1.65 6.99 18.00
N THR A 15 -2.27 7.51 19.06
CA THR A 15 -3.57 8.19 19.06
C THR A 15 -3.47 9.70 19.24
N SER A 16 -2.24 10.22 19.35
CA SER A 16 -1.97 11.65 19.55
C SER A 16 -2.41 12.45 18.32
N LYS A 17 -3.65 13.00 18.36
CA LYS A 17 -4.33 13.64 17.22
C LYS A 17 -3.50 14.73 16.53
N ASN A 18 -2.64 15.43 17.26
CA ASN A 18 -1.79 16.51 16.72
C ASN A 18 -0.64 16.01 15.81
N GLN A 19 -0.49 14.69 15.66
CA GLN A 19 0.57 14.07 14.86
C GLN A 19 0.02 13.11 13.80
N LEU A 20 -1.31 12.98 13.69
CA LEU A 20 -1.97 12.06 12.76
C LEU A 20 -2.45 12.79 11.51
N GLU A 21 -2.22 12.18 10.36
CA GLU A 21 -2.72 12.65 9.07
C GLU A 21 -3.30 11.50 8.26
N GLU A 22 -4.16 11.84 7.31
CA GLU A 22 -4.71 10.92 6.32
C GLU A 22 -3.78 10.85 5.11
N LEU A 23 -3.40 9.64 4.71
CA LEU A 23 -2.55 9.39 3.55
C LEU A 23 -3.05 8.15 2.80
N TYR A 24 -3.62 8.35 1.61
CA TYR A 24 -4.06 7.29 0.68
C TYR A 24 -5.04 6.26 1.27
N GLY A 25 -5.92 6.69 2.17
CA GLY A 25 -6.92 5.91 2.87
C GLY A 25 -6.51 5.42 4.25
N TYR A 26 -5.33 5.81 4.76
CA TYR A 26 -4.78 5.36 6.03
C TYR A 26 -4.44 6.52 6.95
N THR A 27 -4.75 6.37 8.23
CA THR A 27 -4.27 7.30 9.26
C THR A 27 -2.84 6.94 9.65
N ILE A 28 -1.91 7.88 9.58
CA ILE A 28 -0.49 7.66 9.88
C ILE A 28 0.06 8.82 10.72
N CYS A 29 1.04 8.55 11.60
CA CYS A 29 1.76 9.62 12.29
C CYS A 29 2.99 10.11 11.50
N ASN A 30 3.40 11.36 11.73
CA ASN A 30 4.57 11.97 11.07
C ASN A 30 5.84 11.11 11.13
N SER A 31 6.12 10.51 12.30
CA SER A 31 7.29 9.63 12.50
C SER A 31 7.21 8.35 11.67
N CYS A 32 6.02 7.78 11.49
CA CYS A 32 5.84 6.61 10.64
C CYS A 32 5.88 6.97 9.15
N LYS A 33 5.33 8.13 8.77
CA LYS A 33 5.35 8.63 7.39
C LYS A 33 6.75 8.89 6.88
N SER A 34 7.61 9.54 7.67
CA SER A 34 9.00 9.81 7.26
C SER A 34 9.80 8.53 6.98
N ARG A 35 9.39 7.40 7.59
CA ARG A 35 10.00 6.07 7.40
C ARG A 35 9.40 5.27 6.24
N LEU A 36 8.43 5.81 5.49
CA LEU A 36 7.86 5.14 4.33
C LEU A 36 8.76 5.19 3.10
N GLY A 37 9.77 6.09 3.08
CA GLY A 37 10.66 6.23 1.93
C GLY A 37 9.92 6.62 0.66
N LEU A 38 8.89 7.48 0.78
CA LEU A 38 8.12 7.96 -0.36
C LEU A 38 9.06 8.64 -1.36
N PHE A 39 8.93 8.26 -2.63
CA PHE A 39 9.72 8.87 -3.69
C PHE A 39 9.31 10.32 -3.89
N LEU A 40 10.32 11.18 -4.09
CA LEU A 40 10.14 12.54 -4.54
C LEU A 40 9.86 12.56 -6.05
N ASP A 41 9.24 13.62 -6.54
CA ASP A 41 8.90 13.78 -7.96
C ASP A 41 10.07 13.50 -8.91
N PRO A 42 11.31 14.00 -8.67
CA PRO A 42 12.44 13.70 -9.56
C PRO A 42 12.76 12.20 -9.65
N THR A 43 12.58 11.46 -8.56
CA THR A 43 12.76 10.00 -8.54
C THR A 43 11.66 9.32 -9.36
N ILE A 44 10.42 9.76 -9.21
CA ILE A 44 9.28 9.25 -9.98
C ILE A 44 9.49 9.51 -11.48
N GLU A 45 9.89 10.73 -11.85
CA GLU A 45 10.19 11.12 -13.23
C GLU A 45 11.28 10.26 -13.85
N LYS A 46 12.36 9.98 -13.10
CA LYS A 46 13.44 9.08 -13.54
C LYS A 46 12.93 7.68 -13.87
N HIS A 47 12.03 7.14 -13.04
CA HIS A 47 11.40 5.84 -13.32
C HIS A 47 10.49 5.88 -14.55
N VAL A 48 9.70 6.94 -14.71
CA VAL A 48 8.84 7.14 -15.90
C VAL A 48 9.68 7.16 -17.18
N LEU A 49 10.80 7.89 -17.18
CA LEU A 49 11.70 7.97 -18.33
C LEU A 49 12.34 6.62 -18.65
N SER A 50 12.87 5.93 -17.64
CA SER A 50 13.48 4.60 -17.83
C SER A 50 12.50 3.59 -18.44
N PHE A 51 11.26 3.53 -17.94
CA PHE A 51 10.25 2.62 -18.51
C PHE A 51 9.81 3.06 -19.91
N ARG A 52 9.80 4.36 -20.21
CA ARG A 52 9.51 4.86 -21.55
C ARG A 52 10.58 4.40 -22.55
N GLU A 53 11.85 4.43 -22.17
CA GLU A 53 12.95 3.93 -23.00
C GLU A 53 12.83 2.42 -23.23
N THR A 54 12.62 1.64 -22.17
CA THR A 54 12.40 0.19 -22.28
C THR A 54 11.20 -0.15 -23.19
N LYS A 55 10.09 0.60 -23.10
CA LYS A 55 8.91 0.38 -23.96
C LYS A 55 9.15 0.83 -25.40
N ARG A 56 10.06 1.78 -25.65
CA ARG A 56 10.47 2.17 -27.00
C ARG A 56 11.26 1.05 -27.68
N GLU A 57 12.11 0.35 -26.93
CA GLU A 57 12.90 -0.79 -27.41
C GLU A 57 12.05 -2.05 -27.59
N ASP A 58 11.13 -2.30 -26.66
CA ASP A 58 10.19 -3.42 -26.70
C ASP A 58 8.76 -2.95 -26.38
N PRO A 59 7.90 -2.78 -27.41
CA PRO A 59 6.52 -2.33 -27.23
C PRO A 59 5.64 -3.24 -26.36
N THR A 60 6.06 -4.48 -26.10
CA THR A 60 5.32 -5.41 -25.24
C THR A 60 5.50 -5.11 -23.74
N LYS A 61 6.50 -4.29 -23.39
CA LYS A 61 6.79 -3.93 -21.99
C LYS A 61 5.77 -2.93 -21.44
N PRO A 62 5.49 -2.95 -20.12
CA PRO A 62 4.59 -2.00 -19.50
C PRO A 62 5.24 -0.62 -19.39
N THR A 63 4.40 0.40 -19.29
CA THR A 63 4.77 1.72 -18.78
C THR A 63 4.95 1.66 -17.26
N TYR A 64 5.63 2.65 -16.67
CA TYR A 64 5.78 2.71 -15.21
C TYR A 64 4.43 2.79 -14.49
N LYS A 65 3.42 3.46 -15.09
CA LYS A 65 2.07 3.51 -14.54
C LYS A 65 1.38 2.15 -14.52
N GLU A 66 1.51 1.39 -15.62
CA GLU A 66 0.97 0.02 -15.71
C GLU A 66 1.65 -0.90 -14.70
N GLU A 67 2.97 -0.79 -14.53
CA GLU A 67 3.73 -1.54 -13.52
C GLU A 67 3.28 -1.21 -12.09
N VAL A 68 3.12 0.07 -11.74
CA VAL A 68 2.62 0.48 -10.42
C VAL A 68 1.21 -0.08 -10.18
N ALA A 69 0.31 -0.01 -11.18
CA ALA A 69 -1.04 -0.55 -11.08
C ALA A 69 -1.04 -2.07 -10.89
N PHE A 70 -0.20 -2.79 -11.66
CA PHE A 70 -0.03 -4.23 -11.52
C PHE A 70 0.45 -4.63 -10.13
N ARG A 71 1.44 -3.91 -9.59
CA ARG A 71 1.97 -4.16 -8.24
C ARG A 71 0.92 -3.91 -7.15
N LEU A 72 0.08 -2.88 -7.30
CA LEU A 72 -1.04 -2.62 -6.39
C LEU A 72 -2.06 -3.77 -6.42
N ASP A 73 -2.47 -4.22 -7.61
CA ASP A 73 -3.38 -5.38 -7.76
C ASP A 73 -2.80 -6.67 -7.14
N CYS A 74 -1.50 -6.91 -7.33
CA CYS A 74 -0.82 -8.05 -6.71
C CYS A 74 -0.82 -7.97 -5.18
N LEU A 75 -0.58 -6.77 -4.61
CA LEU A 75 -0.62 -6.55 -3.17
C LEU A 75 -2.03 -6.78 -2.59
N ASP A 76 -3.06 -6.30 -3.29
CA ASP A 76 -4.46 -6.50 -2.86
C ASP A 76 -4.83 -7.99 -2.84
N LYS A 77 -4.48 -8.74 -3.88
CA LYS A 77 -4.71 -10.19 -3.96
C LYS A 77 -3.98 -10.95 -2.86
N ASP A 78 -2.72 -10.61 -2.57
CA ASP A 78 -1.94 -11.22 -1.50
C ASP A 78 -2.55 -10.91 -0.12
N TYR A 79 -2.94 -9.66 0.12
CA TYR A 79 -3.62 -9.25 1.36
C TYR A 79 -4.92 -10.04 1.56
N ILE A 80 -5.78 -10.12 0.54
CA ILE A 80 -7.03 -10.88 0.59
C ILE A 80 -6.76 -12.35 0.90
N SER A 81 -5.80 -12.96 0.21
CA SER A 81 -5.45 -14.38 0.39
C SER A 81 -4.96 -14.66 1.82
N LYS A 82 -4.08 -13.79 2.36
CA LYS A 82 -3.60 -13.89 3.74
C LYS A 82 -4.72 -13.69 4.75
N LYS A 83 -5.62 -12.72 4.52
CA LYS A 83 -6.77 -12.46 5.38
C LYS A 83 -7.72 -13.65 5.42
N ILE A 84 -8.05 -14.28 4.28
CA ILE A 84 -8.88 -15.48 4.22
C ILE A 84 -8.27 -16.62 5.04
N LYS A 85 -6.95 -16.85 4.91
CA LYS A 85 -6.25 -17.89 5.70
C LYS A 85 -6.35 -17.63 7.21
N LEU A 86 -6.14 -16.39 7.65
CA LEU A 86 -6.24 -16.03 9.06
C LEU A 86 -7.67 -16.17 9.60
N LEU A 87 -8.67 -15.75 8.82
CA LEU A 87 -10.08 -15.93 9.19
C LEU A 87 -10.46 -17.41 9.28
N HIS A 88 -9.98 -18.23 8.33
CA HIS A 88 -10.17 -19.68 8.40
C HIS A 88 -9.54 -20.28 9.67
N ILE A 89 -8.31 -19.89 10.03
CA ILE A 89 -7.65 -20.34 11.26
C ILE A 89 -8.47 -19.93 12.50
N GLN A 90 -8.95 -18.69 12.56
CA GLN A 90 -9.79 -18.21 13.65
C GLN A 90 -11.08 -19.03 13.76
N ASP A 91 -11.74 -19.30 12.64
CA ASP A 91 -12.92 -20.17 12.59
C ASP A 91 -12.61 -21.58 13.10
N ARG A 92 -11.50 -22.18 12.67
CA ARG A 92 -11.09 -23.50 13.16
C ARG A 92 -10.80 -23.49 14.65
N ILE A 93 -10.08 -22.51 15.18
CA ILE A 93 -9.80 -22.39 16.62
C ILE A 93 -11.09 -22.31 17.42
N ASN A 94 -12.08 -21.54 16.96
CA ASN A 94 -13.35 -21.36 17.67
C ASN A 94 -14.26 -22.60 17.60
N ASN A 95 -14.04 -23.50 16.64
CA ASN A 95 -14.84 -24.70 16.41
C ASN A 95 -14.07 -26.02 16.65
N LEU A 96 -12.84 -25.94 17.14
CA LEU A 96 -12.05 -27.10 17.60
C LEU A 96 -12.45 -27.37 19.06
N SER A 97 -13.53 -28.11 19.22
CA SER A 97 -13.89 -28.78 20.48
C SER A 97 -12.89 -29.89 20.80
#